data_AF-A0A3G4RXN0-F1
#
_entry.id   AF-A0A3G4RXN0-F1
#
_cell.length_a   1.000
_cell.length_b   1.000
_cell.length_c   1.000
_cell.angle_alpha   90.00
_cell.angle_beta   90.00
_cell.angle_gamma   90.00
#
_symmetry.space_group_name_H-M   'P 1'
#
loop_
_entity.id
_entity.type
_entity.pdbx_description
1 polymer ?
#
loop_
_entity_poly.entity_id
_entity_poly.type
_entity_poly.pdbx_seq_one_letter_code
_entity_poly.pdbx_strand_id
1 'polypeptide(L)' 'NCGRSFYICARPLGPSGEKERGTQWRCGTFIWSSEHTASGK' A
#
# COMPACT_ATOMS: atom_id res chain seq x y z
N ASN A 1 2.64 15.01 -7.89
CA ASN A 1 2.57 13.58 -8.28
C ASN A 1 2.98 13.33 -9.74
N CYS A 2 3.41 14.34 -10.51
CA CYS A 2 3.79 14.12 -11.90
C CYS A 2 5.05 13.24 -11.98
N GLY A 3 4.99 12.13 -12.70
CA GLY A 3 6.11 11.19 -12.88
C GLY A 3 6.52 10.39 -11.64
N ARG A 4 5.79 10.47 -10.52
CA ARG A 4 6.08 9.69 -9.31
C ARG A 4 5.33 8.37 -9.33
N SER A 5 6.02 7.29 -9.02
CA SER A 5 5.44 5.96 -8.81
C SER A 5 5.42 5.61 -7.33
N PHE A 6 4.53 4.70 -6.94
CA PHE A 6 4.38 4.22 -5.58
C PHE A 6 3.92 2.76 -5.57
N TYR A 7 4.13 2.08 -4.45
CA TYR A 7 3.65 0.74 -4.16
C TYR A 7 2.48 0.80 -3.17
N ILE A 8 1.50 -0.07 -3.37
CA ILE A 8 0.39 -0.29 -2.44
C ILE A 8 0.23 -1.78 -2.14
N CYS A 9 -0.56 -2.10 -1.12
CA CYS A 9 -0.93 -3.49 -0.86
C CYS A 9 -1.67 -4.10 -2.06
N ALA A 10 -1.14 -5.22 -2.58
CA ALA A 10 -1.67 -5.89 -3.78
C ALA A 10 -3.01 -6.62 -3.55
N ARG A 11 -3.41 -6.82 -2.28
CA ARG A 11 -4.69 -7.46 -1.95
C ARG A 11 -5.87 -6.64 -2.49
N PRO A 12 -7.02 -7.24 -2.80
CA PRO A 12 -8.22 -6.51 -3.22
C PRO A 12 -8.85 -5.72 -2.07
N LEU A 13 -9.67 -4.71 -2.41
CA LEU A 13 -10.55 -4.08 -1.42
C LEU A 13 -11.60 -5.09 -0.93
N GLY A 14 -11.97 -4.98 0.35
CA GLY A 14 -13.03 -5.77 0.93
C GLY A 14 -14.42 -5.23 0.59
N PRO A 15 -15.49 -5.90 1.05
CA PRO A 15 -16.87 -5.48 0.83
C PRO A 15 -17.19 -4.06 1.35
N SER A 16 -16.44 -3.58 2.35
CA SER A 16 -16.54 -2.22 2.89
C SER A 16 -16.07 -1.14 1.92
N GLY A 17 -15.23 -1.50 0.93
CA GLY A 17 -14.51 -0.55 0.09
C GLY A 17 -13.37 0.19 0.81
N GLU A 18 -13.15 -0.10 2.09
CA GLU A 18 -12.13 0.55 2.92
C GLU A 18 -10.87 -0.31 3.07
N LYS A 19 -9.80 0.31 3.59
CA LYS A 19 -8.55 -0.38 3.91
C LYS A 19 -8.67 -1.02 5.29
N GLU A 20 -8.30 -2.29 5.40
CA GLU A 20 -8.46 -3.07 6.62
C GLU A 20 -7.14 -3.69 7.09
N ARG A 21 -6.85 -3.59 8.39
CA ARG A 21 -5.66 -4.17 9.02
C ARG A 21 -6.04 -5.45 9.75
N GLY A 22 -5.24 -6.51 9.58
CA GLY A 22 -5.46 -7.79 10.24
C GLY A 22 -6.46 -8.71 9.53
N THR A 23 -6.91 -8.35 8.32
CA THR A 23 -7.81 -9.18 7.50
C THR A 23 -7.13 -9.58 6.18
N GLN A 24 -7.83 -10.39 5.38
CA GLN A 24 -7.41 -10.75 4.02
C GLN A 24 -7.53 -9.59 3.01
N TRP A 25 -8.19 -8.51 3.40
CA TRP A 25 -8.42 -7.37 2.52
C TRP A 25 -7.22 -6.42 2.48
N ARG A 26 -7.27 -5.48 1.53
CA ARG A 26 -6.23 -4.48 1.31
C ARG A 26 -5.96 -3.67 2.57
N CYS A 27 -4.73 -3.75 3.06
CA CYS A 27 -4.29 -2.90 4.16
C CYS A 27 -3.83 -1.52 3.66
N GLY A 28 -3.54 -0.62 4.60
CA GLY A 28 -3.17 0.76 4.31
C GLY A 28 -1.75 1.00 3.78
N THR A 29 -1.01 -0.03 3.35
CA THR A 29 0.36 0.14 2.83
C THR A 29 0.39 1.09 1.65
N PHE A 30 1.27 2.10 1.75
CA PHE A 30 1.56 3.08 0.73
C PHE A 30 3.02 3.51 0.87
N ILE A 31 3.82 3.28 -0.17
CA ILE A 31 5.28 3.54 -0.16
C ILE A 31 5.64 4.24 -1.46
N TRP A 32 6.28 5.40 -1.43
CA TRP A 32 6.77 6.01 -2.67
C TRP A 32 7.92 5.17 -3.26
N SER A 33 7.97 5.00 -4.58
CA SER A 33 9.06 4.23 -5.21
C SER A 33 10.45 4.83 -4.93
N SER A 34 10.52 6.13 -4.65
CA SER A 34 11.74 6.82 -4.22
C SER A 34 12.18 6.49 -2.79
N GLU A 35 11.27 6.04 -1.92
CA GLU A 35 11.55 5.65 -0.52
C GLU A 35 11.89 4.15 -0.41
N HIS A 36 11.66 3.38 -1.48
CA HIS A 36 11.82 1.92 -1.52
C HIS A 36 13.28 1.45 -1.48
N THR A 37 14.25 2.33 -1.19
CA THR A 37 15.69 2.00 -1.06
C THR A 37 16.20 1.93 0.39
N ALA A 38 15.37 2.18 1.41
CA ALA A 38 15.76 1.93 2.80
C ALA A 38 14.55 1.73 3.73
N SER A 39 14.14 0.48 3.91
CA SER A 39 13.46 0.09 5.16
C SER A 39 14.11 -1.19 5.68
N GLY A 40 15.36 -1.05 6.12
CA GLY A 40 15.86 -1.90 7.19
C GLY A 40 15.12 -1.55 8.48
N LYS A 41 13.96 -2.18 8.68
CA LYS A 41 13.32 -2.51 9.96
C LYS A 41 12.30 -3.61 9.71
#